data_AF-A0A9X3WGW5-F1
#
_entry.id   AF-A0A9X3WGW5-F1
#
_cell.length_a   1.000
_cell.length_b   1.000
_cell.length_c   1.000
_cell.angle_alpha   90.00
_cell.angle_beta   90.00
_cell.angle_gamma   90.00
#
_symmetry.space_group_name_H-M   'P 1'
#
loop_
_entity.id
_entity.type
_entity.pdbx_description
1 polymer ?
#
loop_
_entity_poly.entity_id
_entity_poly.type
_entity_poly.pdbx_seq_one_letter_code
_entity_poly.pdbx_strand_id
1 'polypeptide(L)' 'MSRKSKSKRFTQQGADSVKKHDERFPYRSRLSDANEKGRA' A
#
# COMPACT_ATOMS: atom_id res chain seq x y z
N MET A 1 -16.67 -17.84 -13.40
CA MET A 1 -15.45 -17.64 -12.60
C MET A 1 -15.06 -18.95 -11.94
N SER A 2 -14.13 -19.73 -12.52
CA SER A 2 -13.69 -20.97 -11.88
C SER A 2 -13.00 -20.67 -10.54
N ARG A 3 -12.99 -21.63 -9.61
CA ARG A 3 -12.34 -21.51 -8.29
C ARG A 3 -10.89 -21.01 -8.39
N LYS A 4 -10.15 -21.50 -9.39
CA LYS A 4 -8.77 -21.07 -9.71
C LYS A 4 -8.69 -19.59 -10.09
N SER A 5 -9.62 -19.10 -10.91
CA SER A 5 -9.70 -17.69 -11.30
C SER A 5 -10.01 -16.76 -10.11
N LYS A 6 -10.87 -17.20 -9.18
CA LYS A 6 -11.20 -16.42 -7.96
C LYS A 6 -10.00 -16.31 -7.01
N SER A 7 -9.30 -17.42 -6.74
CA SER A 7 -8.10 -17.43 -5.89
C SER A 7 -6.98 -16.54 -6.44
N LYS A 8 -6.74 -16.57 -7.77
CA LYS A 8 -5.77 -15.67 -8.41
C LYS A 8 -6.14 -14.19 -8.28
N ARG A 9 -7.43 -13.86 -8.42
CA ARG A 9 -7.89 -12.47 -8.27
C ARG A 9 -7.72 -11.97 -6.83
N PHE A 10 -8.03 -12.81 -5.83
CA PHE A 10 -7.91 -12.44 -4.42
C PHE A 10 -6.46 -12.20 -4.00
N THR A 11 -5.55 -13.07 -4.42
CA THR A 11 -4.10 -12.90 -4.16
C THR A 11 -3.54 -11.65 -4.83
N GLN A 12 -3.94 -11.38 -6.09
CA GLN A 12 -3.56 -10.16 -6.80
C GLN A 12 -4.06 -8.89 -6.09
N GLN A 13 -5.33 -8.88 -5.64
CA GLN A 13 -5.91 -7.75 -4.91
C GLN A 13 -5.14 -7.42 -3.62
N GLY A 14 -4.68 -8.45 -2.90
CA GLY A 14 -3.85 -8.28 -1.71
C GLY A 14 -2.51 -7.62 -2.05
N ALA A 15 -1.81 -8.15 -3.05
CA ALA A 15 -0.53 -7.59 -3.51
C ALA A 15 -0.66 -6.13 -3.99
N ASP A 16 -1.74 -5.82 -4.72
CA ASP A 16 -1.99 -4.47 -5.23
C ASP A 16 -2.30 -3.48 -4.10
N SER A 17 -2.96 -3.92 -3.04
CA SER A 17 -3.27 -3.09 -1.86
C SER A 17 -1.99 -2.68 -1.11
N VAL A 18 -1.05 -3.62 -0.93
CA VAL A 18 0.24 -3.33 -0.29
C VAL A 18 1.07 -2.37 -1.14
N LYS A 19 1.13 -2.59 -2.45
CA LYS A 19 1.83 -1.67 -3.37
C LYS A 19 1.32 -0.24 -3.26
N LYS A 20 -0.01 -0.05 -3.28
CA LYS A 20 -0.64 1.28 -3.16
C LYS A 20 -0.38 1.95 -1.82
N HIS A 21 -0.27 1.18 -0.74
CA HIS A 21 0.12 1.70 0.57
C HIS A 21 1.56 2.23 0.55
N ASP A 22 2.45 1.51 -0.13
CA ASP A 22 3.87 1.84 -0.20
C ASP A 22 4.18 2.96 -1.19
N GLU A 23 3.26 3.31 -2.09
CA GLU A 23 3.36 4.46 -2.98
C GLU A 23 3.65 5.74 -2.17
N ARG A 24 4.79 6.38 -2.46
CA ARG A 24 5.12 7.71 -1.93
C ARG A 24 4.43 8.74 -2.79
N PHE A 25 3.66 9.60 -2.14
CA PHE A 25 2.99 10.69 -2.81
C PHE A 25 3.81 11.97 -2.65
N PRO A 26 4.16 12.65 -3.75
CA PRO A 26 5.08 13.80 -3.72
C PRO A 26 4.67 14.92 -2.76
N TYR A 27 3.37 15.08 -2.51
CA TYR A 27 2.81 16.18 -1.71
C TYR A 27 2.22 15.71 -0.37
N ARG A 28 2.49 14.48 0.06
CA ARG A 28 2.00 13.93 1.33
C ARG A 28 3.20 13.51 2.16
N SER A 29 3.44 14.17 3.28
CA SER A 29 4.36 13.66 4.30
C SER A 29 3.70 12.47 4.99
N ARG A 30 4.44 11.37 5.17
CA ARG A 30 3.94 10.30 6.05
C ARG A 30 3.97 10.80 7.49
N LEU A 31 3.09 10.26 8.34
CA LEU A 31 3.11 10.58 9.77
C LEU A 31 4.47 10.21 10.40
N SER A 32 5.13 9.17 9.89
CA SER A 32 6.53 8.84 10.24
C SER A 32 7.47 10.01 9.97
N ASP A 33 7.39 10.59 8.77
CA ASP A 33 8.27 11.68 8.32
C ASP A 33 7.97 12.99 9.06
N ALA A 34 6.70 13.21 9.44
CA ALA A 34 6.30 14.34 10.27
C ALA A 34 6.77 14.18 11.72
N ASN A 35 6.68 12.98 12.28
CA ASN A 35 7.16 12.66 13.63
C ASN A 35 8.69 12.70 13.74
N GLU A 36 9.40 12.42 12.64
CA GLU A 36 10.87 12.54 12.58
C GLU A 36 11.31 14.01 12.56
N LYS A 37 10.58 14.87 11.84
CA LYS A 37 10.83 16.33 11.83
C LYS A 37 10.50 17.04 13.13
N GLY A 38 9.49 16.57 13.87
CA GLY A 38 9.09 17.17 15.16
C GLY A 38 9.97 16.78 16.36
N ARG A 39 10.97 15.92 16.15
CA ARG A 39 11.90 15.44 17.19
C ARG A 39 13.33 15.96 17.04
N ALA A 40 13.59 16.82 16.05
CA ALA A 40 14.88 17.47 15.82
C ALA A 40 14.97 18.83 16.51
#